data_AF-A0A5K1JBL4-F1
#
_entry.id   AF-A0A5K1JBL4-F1
#
_cell.length_a   1.000
_cell.length_b   1.000
_cell.length_c   1.000
_cell.angle_alpha   90.00
_cell.angle_beta   90.00
_cell.angle_gamma   90.00
#
_symmetry.space_group_name_H-M   'P 1'
#
loop_
_entity.id
_entity.type
_entity.pdbx_description
1 polymer ?
#
loop_
_entity_poly.entity_id
_entity_poly.type
_entity_poly.pdbx_seq_one_letter_code
_entity_poly.pdbx_strand_id
1 'polypeptide(L)'
;MFGVKNKTRAVVGTGYGTDPRRIDSLKRQINDDTDPSTTFRSVRTVSHPNGRVLMFEIPSAPKGIPIAWKGHWYGRAGENTEPLALDKIDAIRAQSHLMDWTAQIVEDAELSDLSPEAIAVARRGFAEHNASRIPTETIESWTGEEFLRHAGLVTKRGITRACILLLGKPEASYLLSPLMAELTWKLVGQEHAYEHFGIPFILSTTRLYSRIRNIKIRLLPRAS
;
A
#
# COMPACT_ATOMS: atom_id res chain seq x y z
N MET A 1 -14.56 27.40 2.18
CA MET A 1 -15.77 27.92 2.86
C MET A 1 -16.76 28.37 1.81
N PHE A 2 -18.06 28.09 1.97
CA PHE A 2 -19.11 28.70 1.14
C PHE A 2 -19.83 29.79 1.93
N GLY A 3 -20.23 30.86 1.24
CA GLY A 3 -20.86 32.05 1.84
C GLY A 3 -19.91 33.19 2.17
N VAL A 4 -18.70 33.17 1.63
CA VAL A 4 -17.67 34.20 1.78
C VAL A 4 -17.17 34.63 0.40
N LYS A 5 -17.14 35.95 0.13
CA LYS A 5 -16.59 36.49 -1.12
C LYS A 5 -15.07 36.28 -1.19
N ASN A 6 -14.56 35.79 -2.32
CA ASN A 6 -13.13 35.46 -2.44
C ASN A 6 -12.22 36.70 -2.27
N LYS A 7 -12.51 37.81 -2.97
CA LYS A 7 -11.67 39.01 -2.97
C LYS A 7 -11.74 39.82 -1.67
N THR A 8 -12.96 40.06 -1.16
CA THR A 8 -13.17 40.96 -0.01
C THR A 8 -13.19 40.22 1.32
N ARG A 9 -13.23 38.88 1.30
CA ARG A 9 -13.44 38.00 2.48
C ARG A 9 -14.70 38.33 3.28
N ALA A 10 -15.61 39.14 2.73
CA ALA A 10 -16.87 39.49 3.36
C ALA A 10 -17.84 38.29 3.36
N VAL A 11 -18.50 38.06 4.49
CA VAL A 11 -19.58 37.07 4.60
C VAL A 11 -20.81 37.60 3.87
N VAL A 12 -21.33 36.79 2.95
CA VAL A 12 -22.52 37.08 2.14
C VAL A 12 -23.62 36.03 2.28
N GLY A 13 -23.35 34.98 3.05
CA GLY A 13 -24.29 33.88 3.23
C GLY A 13 -24.27 32.86 2.09
N THR A 14 -24.74 31.64 2.37
CA THR A 14 -24.99 30.61 1.36
C THR A 14 -26.28 29.85 1.64
N GLY A 15 -27.09 29.68 0.60
CA GLY A 15 -28.25 28.78 0.59
C GLY A 15 -27.90 27.33 0.22
N TYR A 16 -26.64 27.06 -0.16
CA TYR A 16 -26.21 25.71 -0.54
C TYR A 16 -26.22 24.77 0.68
N GLY A 17 -26.64 23.53 0.50
CA GLY A 17 -26.60 22.53 1.58
C GLY A 17 -27.54 22.80 2.74
N THR A 18 -28.63 23.56 2.52
CA THR A 18 -29.75 23.66 3.49
C THR A 18 -30.53 22.35 3.55
N ASP A 19 -30.68 21.68 2.40
CA ASP A 19 -31.09 20.28 2.33
C ASP A 19 -29.87 19.37 2.61
N PRO A 20 -29.91 18.53 3.66
CA PRO A 20 -28.82 17.59 3.97
C PRO A 20 -28.42 16.70 2.79
N ARG A 21 -29.36 16.32 1.92
CA ARG A 21 -29.08 15.46 0.75
C ARG A 21 -28.08 16.08 -0.21
N ARG A 22 -28.01 17.42 -0.27
CA ARG A 22 -27.02 18.14 -1.10
C ARG A 22 -25.61 17.98 -0.54
N ILE A 23 -25.45 17.95 0.80
CA ILE A 23 -24.16 17.72 1.43
C ILE A 23 -23.72 16.27 1.22
N ASP A 24 -24.64 15.32 1.36
CA ASP A 24 -24.33 13.89 1.14
C ASP A 24 -23.99 13.61 -0.32
N SER A 25 -24.73 14.19 -1.27
CA SER A 25 -24.42 14.10 -2.69
C SER A 25 -23.05 14.71 -3.01
N LEU A 26 -22.68 15.82 -2.38
CA LEU A 26 -21.37 16.42 -2.56
C LEU A 26 -20.26 15.53 -1.99
N LYS A 27 -20.45 14.98 -0.78
CA LYS A 27 -19.49 14.03 -0.18
C LYS A 27 -19.26 12.81 -1.06
N ARG A 28 -20.33 12.25 -1.63
CA ARG A 28 -20.28 11.14 -2.57
C ARG A 28 -19.51 11.54 -3.83
N GLN A 29 -19.83 12.68 -4.42
CA GLN A 29 -19.11 13.17 -5.60
C GLN A 29 -17.61 13.31 -5.33
N ILE A 30 -17.21 13.90 -4.19
CA ILE A 30 -15.78 14.01 -3.85
C ILE A 30 -15.14 12.63 -3.72
N ASN A 31 -15.85 11.65 -3.15
CA ASN A 31 -15.35 10.27 -3.03
C ASN A 31 -15.18 9.57 -4.39
N ASP A 32 -16.16 9.71 -5.28
CA ASP A 32 -16.18 9.08 -6.59
C ASP A 32 -15.16 9.71 -7.56
N ASP A 33 -14.96 11.03 -7.46
CA ASP A 33 -14.11 11.79 -8.39
C ASP A 33 -12.65 11.94 -7.91
N THR A 34 -12.30 11.44 -6.71
CA THR A 34 -10.92 11.48 -6.19
C THR A 34 -10.24 10.12 -6.19
N ASP A 35 -8.93 10.11 -6.43
CA ASP A 35 -8.09 8.91 -6.36
C ASP A 35 -6.78 9.19 -5.61
N PRO A 36 -6.50 8.52 -4.47
CA PRO A 36 -7.39 7.61 -3.76
C PRO A 36 -8.69 8.27 -3.29
N SER A 37 -9.76 7.48 -3.22
CA SER A 37 -11.07 7.96 -2.78
C SER A 37 -11.03 8.58 -1.39
N THR A 38 -11.44 9.84 -1.29
CA THR A 38 -11.49 10.59 -0.03
C THR A 38 -12.71 11.49 0.02
N THR A 39 -13.09 11.99 1.20
CA THR A 39 -14.20 12.95 1.34
C THR A 39 -13.96 13.87 2.52
N PHE A 40 -14.84 14.84 2.74
CA PHE A 40 -14.70 15.78 3.86
C PHE A 40 -14.81 15.05 5.20
N ARG A 41 -13.88 15.34 6.11
CA ARG A 41 -13.95 14.84 7.50
C ARG A 41 -15.18 15.38 8.20
N SER A 42 -15.47 16.67 8.02
CA SER A 42 -16.69 17.29 8.53
C SER A 42 -17.14 18.46 7.64
N VAL A 43 -18.45 18.71 7.60
CA VAL A 43 -19.04 19.91 6.99
C VAL A 43 -19.88 20.57 8.06
N ARG A 44 -19.47 21.77 8.49
CA ARG A 44 -20.07 22.48 9.62
C ARG A 44 -20.76 23.75 9.13
N THR A 45 -21.94 24.02 9.67
CA THR A 45 -22.62 25.30 9.46
C THR A 45 -22.19 26.26 10.55
N VAL A 46 -21.77 27.47 10.15
CA VAL A 46 -21.41 28.57 11.04
C VAL A 46 -22.44 29.68 10.83
N SER A 47 -23.08 30.10 11.92
CA SER A 47 -23.97 31.26 11.92
C SER A 47 -23.15 32.54 12.03
N HIS A 48 -23.40 33.51 11.16
CA HIS A 48 -22.77 34.81 11.17
C HIS A 48 -23.85 35.89 10.96
N PRO A 49 -23.73 37.10 11.56
CA PRO A 49 -24.76 38.15 11.44
C PRO A 49 -25.17 38.46 10.00
N ASN A 50 -24.21 38.41 9.07
CA ASN A 50 -24.43 38.70 7.65
C ASN A 50 -24.81 37.45 6.81
N GLY A 51 -25.10 36.31 7.44
CA GLY A 51 -25.63 35.12 6.78
C GLY A 51 -24.91 33.81 7.10
N ARG A 52 -25.52 32.69 6.67
CA ARG A 52 -25.04 31.32 6.91
C ARG A 52 -23.73 31.02 6.15
N VAL A 53 -22.74 30.43 6.81
CA VAL A 53 -21.48 29.99 6.19
C VAL A 53 -21.33 28.47 6.33
N LEU A 54 -20.82 27.80 5.28
CA LEU A 54 -20.42 26.40 5.35
C LEU A 54 -18.90 26.27 5.38
N MET A 55 -18.40 25.56 6.38
CA MET A 55 -16.99 25.23 6.55
C MET A 55 -16.76 23.74 6.27
N PHE A 56 -15.78 23.47 5.41
CA PHE A 56 -15.41 22.12 4.99
C PHE A 56 -14.08 21.77 5.63
N GLU A 57 -14.05 20.69 6.40
CA GLU A 57 -12.83 20.13 6.96
C GLU A 57 -12.32 19.04 6.01
N ILE A 58 -11.20 19.32 5.34
CA ILE A 58 -10.56 18.41 4.39
C ILE A 58 -9.52 17.59 5.16
N PRO A 59 -9.54 16.25 5.11
CA PRO A 59 -8.50 15.44 5.74
C PRO A 59 -7.15 15.69 5.06
N SER A 60 -6.06 15.51 5.81
CA SER A 60 -4.72 15.50 5.23
C SER A 60 -4.62 14.35 4.21
N ALA A 61 -3.96 14.59 3.08
CA ALA A 61 -3.65 13.54 2.13
C ALA A 61 -2.76 12.47 2.80
N PRO A 62 -2.89 11.18 2.43
CA PRO A 62 -1.95 10.15 2.85
C PRO A 62 -0.52 10.54 2.44
N LYS A 63 0.45 10.28 3.33
CA LYS A 63 1.85 10.55 3.04
C LYS A 63 2.29 9.74 1.81
N GLY A 64 3.01 10.37 0.89
CA GLY A 64 3.49 9.69 -0.32
C GLY A 64 2.51 9.64 -1.48
N ILE A 65 1.22 9.95 -1.26
CA ILE A 65 0.18 9.71 -2.25
C ILE A 65 -0.49 11.02 -2.64
N PRO A 66 -0.21 11.55 -3.85
CA PRO A 66 -0.91 12.72 -4.34
C PRO A 66 -2.37 12.36 -4.70
N ILE A 67 -3.32 13.16 -4.21
CA ILE A 67 -4.75 12.97 -4.52
C ILE A 67 -5.07 13.56 -5.89
N ALA A 68 -5.52 12.73 -6.82
CA ALA A 68 -6.03 13.15 -8.12
C ALA A 68 -7.50 13.56 -8.03
N TRP A 69 -7.91 14.46 -8.93
CA TRP A 69 -9.31 14.77 -9.24
C TRP A 69 -9.55 14.39 -10.69
N LYS A 70 -10.44 13.42 -10.94
CA LYS A 70 -10.77 12.90 -12.28
C LYS A 70 -9.51 12.57 -13.10
N GLY A 71 -8.60 11.83 -12.47
CA GLY A 71 -7.35 11.38 -13.09
C GLY A 71 -6.25 12.44 -13.24
N HIS A 72 -6.44 13.66 -12.74
CA HIS A 72 -5.46 14.74 -12.85
C HIS A 72 -5.09 15.29 -11.46
N TRP A 73 -3.79 15.52 -11.23
CA TRP A 73 -3.31 16.14 -10.00
C TRP A 73 -3.31 17.66 -10.13
N TYR A 74 -3.86 18.33 -9.12
CA TYR A 74 -3.89 19.78 -9.05
C TYR A 74 -3.22 20.28 -7.78
N GLY A 75 -2.56 21.42 -7.89
CA GLY A 75 -1.98 22.15 -6.78
C GLY A 75 -2.50 23.58 -6.73
N ARG A 76 -2.31 24.24 -5.59
CA ARG A 76 -2.50 25.69 -5.51
C ARG A 76 -1.25 26.42 -5.96
N ALA A 77 -1.45 27.40 -6.84
CA ALA A 77 -0.48 28.41 -7.23
C ALA A 77 -1.09 29.78 -6.86
N GLY A 78 -0.79 30.25 -5.64
CA GLY A 78 -1.46 31.42 -5.07
C GLY A 78 -2.96 31.20 -4.90
N GLU A 79 -3.78 32.01 -5.57
CA GLU A 79 -5.26 31.90 -5.54
C GLU A 79 -5.82 30.96 -6.63
N ASN A 80 -4.99 30.51 -7.58
CA ASN A 80 -5.41 29.67 -8.69
C ASN A 80 -5.15 28.18 -8.41
N THR A 81 -5.93 27.34 -9.08
CA THR A 81 -5.71 25.90 -9.16
C THR A 81 -5.04 25.59 -10.49
N GLU A 82 -3.88 24.96 -10.45
CA GLU A 82 -3.09 24.61 -11.63
C GLU A 82 -2.73 23.12 -11.58
N PRO A 83 -2.39 22.49 -12.73
CA PRO A 83 -1.84 21.14 -12.73
C PRO A 83 -0.63 21.04 -11.81
N LEU A 84 -0.54 19.94 -11.05
CA LEU A 84 0.55 19.73 -10.13
C LEU A 84 1.85 19.45 -10.91
N ALA A 85 2.87 20.27 -10.68
CA ALA A 85 4.17 20.11 -11.33
C ALA A 85 4.86 18.80 -10.89
N LEU A 86 5.69 18.23 -11.78
CA LEU A 86 6.35 16.93 -11.58
C LEU A 86 7.25 16.91 -10.33
N ASP A 87 7.99 17.99 -10.08
CA ASP A 87 8.82 18.15 -8.89
C ASP A 87 8.01 18.05 -7.59
N LYS A 88 6.80 18.63 -7.55
CA LYS A 88 5.89 18.52 -6.41
C LYS A 88 5.31 17.13 -6.26
N ILE A 89 4.98 16.46 -7.37
CA ILE A 89 4.53 15.06 -7.35
C ILE A 89 5.62 14.19 -6.72
N ASP A 90 6.87 14.36 -7.15
CA ASP A 90 8.01 13.60 -6.66
C ASP A 90 8.33 13.91 -5.19
N ALA A 91 8.23 15.18 -4.79
CA ALA A 91 8.37 15.58 -3.39
C ALA A 91 7.29 14.96 -2.49
N ILE A 92 6.05 14.85 -2.96
CA ILE A 92 4.97 14.16 -2.24
C ILE A 92 5.30 12.68 -2.13
N ARG A 93 5.66 12.01 -3.23
CA ARG A 93 6.04 10.58 -3.25
C ARG A 93 7.21 10.27 -2.33
N ALA A 94 8.21 11.15 -2.27
CA ALA A 94 9.36 11.01 -1.39
C ALA A 94 9.00 10.95 0.10
N GLN A 95 7.82 11.45 0.51
CA GLN A 95 7.33 11.31 1.89
C GLN A 95 7.05 9.86 2.29
N SER A 96 6.73 8.97 1.33
CA SER A 96 6.57 7.53 1.57
C SER A 96 7.91 6.78 1.49
N HIS A 97 8.84 7.24 0.64
CA HIS A 97 10.19 6.68 0.55
C HIS A 97 11.02 6.76 1.85
N LEU A 98 10.63 7.60 2.81
CA LEU A 98 11.31 7.69 4.12
C LEU A 98 11.00 6.54 5.09
N MET A 99 10.08 5.61 4.76
CA MET A 99 9.85 4.41 5.56
C MET A 99 9.61 3.22 4.65
N ASP A 100 10.69 2.47 4.35
CA ASP A 100 10.57 1.11 3.83
C ASP A 100 9.63 0.32 4.74
N TRP A 101 8.41 0.08 4.26
CA TRP A 101 7.36 -0.59 5.02
C TRP A 101 7.77 -2.00 5.42
N THR A 102 8.54 -2.69 4.57
CA THR A 102 9.00 -4.06 4.80
C THR A 102 10.08 -4.11 5.88
N ALA A 103 10.89 -3.06 6.01
CA ALA A 103 11.91 -2.91 7.05
C ALA A 103 11.35 -2.44 8.40
N GLN A 104 10.07 -2.08 8.49
CA GLN A 104 9.46 -1.69 9.77
C GLN A 104 9.40 -2.88 10.74
N ILE A 105 9.58 -2.57 12.03
CA ILE A 105 9.53 -3.55 13.11
C ILE A 105 8.07 -3.88 13.44
N VAL A 106 7.80 -5.15 13.69
CA VAL A 106 6.55 -5.65 14.25
C VAL A 106 6.77 -5.85 15.75
N GLU A 107 6.16 -5.00 16.57
CA GLU A 107 6.43 -4.96 18.02
C GLU A 107 6.00 -6.24 18.75
N ASP A 108 4.88 -6.84 18.32
CA ASP A 108 4.30 -8.05 18.93
C ASP A 108 4.78 -9.36 18.28
N ALA A 109 5.80 -9.31 17.43
CA ALA A 109 6.32 -10.50 16.75
C ALA A 109 7.43 -11.20 17.56
N GLU A 110 7.33 -12.51 17.66
CA GLU A 110 8.33 -13.37 18.28
C GLU A 110 8.92 -14.39 17.31
N LEU A 111 10.08 -14.96 17.63
CA LEU A 111 10.70 -16.00 16.80
C LEU A 111 9.83 -17.26 16.66
N SER A 112 8.94 -17.51 17.62
CA SER A 112 7.94 -18.58 17.59
C SER A 112 6.87 -18.39 16.52
N ASP A 113 6.68 -17.18 16.01
CA ASP A 113 5.76 -16.90 14.90
C ASP A 113 6.33 -17.30 13.53
N LEU A 114 7.61 -17.67 13.48
CA LEU A 114 8.29 -18.06 12.24
C LEU A 114 8.16 -19.56 11.98
N SER A 115 8.00 -19.91 10.71
CA SER A 115 7.93 -21.30 10.24
C SER A 115 9.34 -21.89 10.12
N PRO A 116 9.65 -23.00 10.84
CA PRO A 116 10.94 -23.66 10.72
C PRO A 116 11.23 -24.16 9.29
N GLU A 117 10.20 -24.62 8.57
CA GLU A 117 10.32 -25.04 7.17
C GLU A 117 10.72 -23.86 6.27
N ALA A 118 10.07 -22.70 6.46
CA ALA A 118 10.38 -21.49 5.69
C ALA A 118 11.81 -21.00 5.97
N ILE A 119 12.25 -21.03 7.23
CA ILE A 119 13.63 -20.69 7.62
C ILE A 119 14.64 -21.62 6.94
N ALA A 120 14.38 -22.93 6.90
CA ALA A 120 15.26 -23.89 6.25
C ALA A 120 15.37 -23.65 4.73
N VAL A 121 14.26 -23.33 4.06
CA VAL A 121 14.27 -22.93 2.63
C VAL A 121 15.03 -21.63 2.42
N ALA A 122 14.80 -20.63 3.27
CA ALA A 122 15.50 -19.35 3.20
C ALA A 122 17.00 -19.49 3.36
N ARG A 123 17.43 -20.34 4.30
CA ARG A 123 18.86 -20.59 4.54
C ARG A 123 19.53 -21.25 3.35
N ARG A 124 18.89 -22.24 2.72
CA ARG A 124 19.41 -22.87 1.49
C ARG A 124 19.55 -21.85 0.36
N GLY A 125 18.50 -21.08 0.08
CA GLY A 125 18.55 -20.04 -0.96
C GLY A 125 19.59 -18.96 -0.66
N PHE A 126 19.76 -18.57 0.61
CA PHE A 126 20.79 -17.62 1.03
C PHE A 126 22.19 -18.19 0.82
N ALA A 127 22.42 -19.47 1.13
CA ALA A 127 23.70 -20.14 0.89
C ALA A 127 24.03 -20.23 -0.60
N GLU A 128 23.07 -20.66 -1.42
CA GLU A 128 23.23 -20.71 -2.88
C GLU A 128 23.57 -19.33 -3.46
N HIS A 129 22.87 -18.28 -3.02
CA HIS A 129 23.12 -16.91 -3.49
C HIS A 129 24.48 -16.35 -3.05
N ASN A 130 24.97 -16.74 -1.88
CA ASN A 130 26.20 -16.20 -1.29
C ASN A 130 27.39 -17.16 -1.37
N ALA A 131 27.28 -18.29 -2.10
CA ALA A 131 28.31 -19.33 -2.18
C ALA A 131 29.68 -18.82 -2.66
N SER A 132 29.70 -17.72 -3.43
CA SER A 132 30.95 -17.08 -3.90
C SER A 132 31.65 -16.24 -2.82
N ARG A 133 30.98 -15.91 -1.73
CA ARG A 133 31.44 -14.98 -0.69
C ARG A 133 31.55 -15.63 0.69
N ILE A 134 30.69 -16.59 0.98
CA ILE A 134 30.58 -17.23 2.29
C ILE A 134 30.46 -18.75 2.06
N PRO A 135 31.32 -19.58 2.67
CA PRO A 135 31.20 -21.03 2.59
C PRO A 135 29.86 -21.51 3.15
N THR A 136 29.23 -22.48 2.47
CA THR A 136 27.93 -23.03 2.87
C THR A 136 27.95 -23.57 4.29
N GLU A 137 29.03 -24.22 4.70
CA GLU A 137 29.20 -24.80 6.04
C GLU A 137 29.18 -23.72 7.13
N THR A 138 29.66 -22.51 6.82
CA THR A 138 29.61 -21.37 7.74
C THR A 138 28.17 -20.92 7.94
N ILE A 139 27.38 -20.83 6.86
CA ILE A 139 25.98 -20.43 6.91
C ILE A 139 25.14 -21.49 7.65
N GLU A 140 25.45 -22.76 7.47
CA GLU A 140 24.80 -23.87 8.18
C GLU A 140 25.13 -23.88 9.68
N SER A 141 26.31 -23.43 10.06
CA SER A 141 26.72 -23.35 11.48
C SER A 141 25.99 -22.27 12.29
N TRP A 142 25.43 -21.25 11.63
CA TRP A 142 24.72 -20.17 12.31
C TRP A 142 23.44 -20.66 12.98
N THR A 143 23.18 -20.17 14.19
CA THR A 143 21.86 -20.32 14.83
C THR A 143 20.75 -19.71 13.96
N GLY A 144 19.48 -20.02 14.30
CA GLY A 144 18.32 -19.44 13.62
C GLY A 144 18.36 -17.91 13.65
N GLU A 145 18.63 -17.33 14.82
CA GLU A 145 18.66 -15.88 15.01
C GLU A 145 19.83 -15.20 14.29
N GLU A 146 21.03 -15.79 14.33
CA GLU A 146 22.19 -15.26 13.61
C GLU A 146 21.93 -15.21 12.10
N PHE A 147 21.39 -16.29 11.54
CA PHE A 147 20.99 -16.31 10.13
C PHE A 147 19.98 -15.21 9.81
N LEU A 148 18.92 -15.05 10.63
CA LEU A 148 17.90 -14.03 10.40
C LEU A 148 18.49 -12.61 10.43
N ARG A 149 19.49 -12.36 11.27
CA ARG A 149 20.22 -11.08 11.30
C ARG A 149 21.11 -10.90 10.06
N HIS A 150 21.86 -11.93 9.66
CA HIS A 150 22.68 -11.89 8.45
C HIS A 150 21.84 -11.70 7.18
N ALA A 151 20.63 -12.26 7.15
CA ALA A 151 19.66 -12.07 6.08
C ALA A 151 18.93 -10.70 6.13
N GLY A 152 19.15 -9.89 7.16
CA GLY A 152 18.50 -8.59 7.34
C GLY A 152 17.02 -8.67 7.74
N LEU A 153 16.53 -9.84 8.12
CA LEU A 153 15.13 -10.10 8.48
C LEU A 153 14.85 -9.75 9.95
N VAL A 154 15.87 -9.87 10.80
CA VAL A 154 15.85 -9.43 12.21
C VAL A 154 16.92 -8.37 12.41
N THR A 155 16.57 -7.30 13.13
CA THR A 155 17.51 -6.24 13.49
C THR A 155 17.66 -6.16 15.01
N LYS A 156 18.56 -5.30 15.50
CA LYS A 156 18.64 -4.98 16.95
C LYS A 156 17.32 -4.45 17.53
N ARG A 157 16.43 -3.92 16.69
CA ARG A 157 15.14 -3.37 17.10
C ARG A 157 14.02 -4.40 17.12
N GLY A 158 14.22 -5.58 16.51
CA GLY A 158 13.21 -6.65 16.45
C GLY A 158 13.04 -7.27 15.06
N ILE A 159 11.95 -8.03 14.93
CA ILE A 159 11.55 -8.72 13.71
C ILE A 159 10.92 -7.72 12.73
N THR A 160 11.35 -7.77 11.47
CA THR A 160 10.81 -6.90 10.42
C THR A 160 9.53 -7.47 9.81
N ARG A 161 8.71 -6.61 9.17
CA ARG A 161 7.57 -7.08 8.37
C ARG A 161 7.98 -8.01 7.24
N ALA A 162 9.15 -7.78 6.62
CA ALA A 162 9.72 -8.69 5.62
C ALA A 162 9.92 -10.11 6.17
N CYS A 163 10.38 -10.23 7.43
CA CYS A 163 10.54 -11.53 8.08
C CYS A 163 9.20 -12.26 8.22
N ILE A 164 8.15 -11.59 8.69
CA ILE A 164 6.81 -12.19 8.82
C ILE A 164 6.23 -12.55 7.45
N LEU A 165 6.37 -11.69 6.44
CA LEU A 165 5.90 -11.98 5.08
C LEU A 165 6.56 -13.22 4.49
N LEU A 166 7.89 -13.32 4.61
CA LEU A 166 8.67 -14.36 3.96
C LEU A 166 8.64 -15.67 4.74
N LEU A 167 8.72 -15.59 6.07
CA LEU A 167 9.00 -16.73 6.95
C LEU A 167 7.94 -16.96 8.03
N GLY A 168 6.99 -16.05 8.21
CA GLY A 168 5.94 -16.17 9.22
C GLY A 168 5.00 -17.35 8.95
N LYS A 169 4.53 -17.98 10.03
CA LYS A 169 3.48 -19.00 9.95
C LYS A 169 2.17 -18.36 9.45
N PRO A 170 1.27 -19.13 8.81
CA PRO A 170 -0.03 -18.61 8.37
C PRO A 170 -0.82 -17.91 9.48
N GLU A 171 -0.73 -18.43 10.70
CA GLU A 171 -1.41 -17.89 11.89
C GLU A 171 -0.87 -16.52 12.30
N ALA A 172 0.37 -16.19 11.96
CA ALA A 172 1.02 -14.92 12.28
C ALA A 172 0.60 -13.77 11.34
N SER A 173 -0.26 -14.04 10.36
CA SER A 173 -0.71 -13.05 9.37
C SER A 173 -1.40 -11.83 9.99
N TYR A 174 -2.01 -11.97 11.17
CA TYR A 174 -2.64 -10.86 11.89
C TYR A 174 -1.64 -9.73 12.24
N LEU A 175 -0.36 -10.07 12.39
CA LEU A 175 0.72 -9.12 12.69
C LEU A 175 0.98 -8.12 11.54
N LEU A 176 0.41 -8.36 10.36
CA LEU A 176 0.53 -7.50 9.19
C LEU A 176 -0.71 -6.60 8.98
N SER A 177 -1.71 -6.69 9.86
CA SER A 177 -2.93 -5.87 9.84
C SER A 177 -2.62 -4.37 9.83
N PRO A 178 -3.34 -3.52 9.05
CA PRO A 178 -4.55 -3.84 8.27
C PRO A 178 -4.26 -4.36 6.85
N LEU A 179 -2.99 -4.56 6.48
CA LEU A 179 -2.63 -4.95 5.12
C LEU A 179 -2.68 -6.48 4.98
N MET A 180 -3.49 -6.95 4.03
CA MET A 180 -3.58 -8.38 3.73
C MET A 180 -2.33 -8.84 2.97
N ALA A 181 -1.64 -9.85 3.50
CA ALA A 181 -0.50 -10.48 2.84
C ALA A 181 -0.96 -11.74 2.09
N GLU A 182 -1.43 -11.54 0.86
CA GLU A 182 -1.90 -12.63 -0.01
C GLU A 182 -1.35 -12.52 -1.43
N LEU A 183 -1.07 -13.67 -2.02
CA LEU A 183 -0.83 -13.83 -3.46
C LEU A 183 -2.07 -14.44 -4.09
N THR A 184 -2.56 -13.84 -5.16
CA THR A 184 -3.76 -14.31 -5.85
C THR A 184 -3.40 -14.82 -7.24
N TRP A 185 -3.72 -16.07 -7.51
CA TRP A 185 -3.62 -16.66 -8.84
C TRP A 185 -5.02 -16.76 -9.47
N LYS A 186 -5.14 -16.27 -10.71
CA LYS A 186 -6.39 -16.31 -11.47
C LYS A 186 -6.12 -16.85 -12.89
N LEU A 187 -6.82 -17.90 -13.27
CA LEU A 187 -6.88 -18.43 -14.63
C LEU A 187 -8.14 -17.90 -15.32
N VAL A 188 -7.96 -17.28 -16.49
CA VAL A 188 -9.05 -16.73 -17.31
C VAL A 188 -8.91 -17.26 -18.73
N GLY A 189 -9.96 -17.89 -19.26
CA GLY A 189 -9.96 -18.47 -20.60
C GLY A 189 -11.08 -19.50 -20.76
N GLN A 190 -10.82 -20.58 -21.50
CA GLN A 190 -11.76 -21.71 -21.61
C GLN A 190 -11.97 -22.43 -20.26
N GLU A 191 -10.94 -22.42 -19.41
CA GLU A 191 -11.03 -22.83 -18.01
C GLU A 191 -10.92 -21.60 -17.10
N HIS A 192 -11.66 -21.62 -15.99
CA HIS A 192 -11.61 -20.59 -14.95
C HIS A 192 -11.18 -21.22 -13.63
N ALA A 193 -10.18 -20.62 -12.99
CA ALA A 193 -9.73 -21.04 -11.66
C ALA A 193 -9.22 -19.82 -10.88
N TYR A 194 -9.31 -19.92 -9.55
CA TYR A 194 -8.97 -18.83 -8.65
C TYR A 194 -8.48 -19.41 -7.32
N GLU A 195 -7.31 -18.98 -6.86
CA GLU A 195 -6.70 -19.48 -5.63
C GLU A 195 -5.90 -18.38 -4.94
N HIS A 196 -5.98 -18.35 -3.61
CA HIS A 196 -5.23 -17.46 -2.75
C HIS A 196 -4.14 -18.22 -2.01
N PHE A 197 -2.98 -17.60 -1.87
CA PHE A 197 -1.85 -18.12 -1.11
C PHE A 197 -1.39 -17.08 -0.09
N GLY A 198 -1.44 -17.43 1.19
CA GLY A 198 -0.96 -16.58 2.28
C GLY A 198 0.55 -16.73 2.53
N ILE A 199 1.03 -16.11 3.61
CA ILE A 199 2.38 -16.32 4.15
C ILE A 199 2.56 -17.76 4.68
N PRO A 200 3.79 -18.30 4.72
CA PRO A 200 5.08 -17.71 4.34
C PRO A 200 5.28 -17.66 2.82
N PHE A 201 5.58 -16.47 2.27
CA PHE A 201 5.71 -16.28 0.83
C PHE A 201 6.89 -17.04 0.21
N ILE A 202 7.92 -17.39 0.97
CA ILE A 202 9.01 -18.21 0.44
C ILE A 202 8.55 -19.61 0.02
N LEU A 203 7.49 -20.14 0.65
CA LEU A 203 6.90 -21.41 0.30
C LEU A 203 5.75 -21.23 -0.69
N SER A 204 4.92 -20.20 -0.48
CA SER A 204 3.73 -19.95 -1.30
C SER A 204 4.04 -19.59 -2.74
N THR A 205 5.15 -18.91 -3.00
CA THR A 205 5.61 -18.62 -4.38
C THR A 205 5.86 -19.91 -5.17
N THR A 206 6.53 -20.90 -4.58
CA THR A 206 6.75 -22.22 -5.21
C THR A 206 5.42 -22.91 -5.54
N ARG A 207 4.46 -22.89 -4.60
CA ARG A 207 3.12 -23.45 -4.82
C ARG A 207 2.38 -22.73 -5.94
N LEU A 208 2.43 -21.41 -5.96
CA LEU A 208 1.84 -20.59 -7.02
C LEU A 208 2.47 -20.88 -8.38
N TYR A 209 3.81 -20.99 -8.47
CA TYR A 209 4.50 -21.34 -9.71
C TYR A 209 4.03 -22.68 -10.28
N SER A 210 3.70 -23.67 -9.44
CA SER A 210 3.15 -24.95 -9.92
C SER A 210 1.77 -24.82 -10.60
N ARG A 211 1.03 -23.74 -10.34
CA ARG A 211 -0.23 -23.41 -11.02
C ARG A 211 -0.04 -22.72 -12.36
N ILE A 212 1.13 -22.12 -12.61
CA ILE A 212 1.43 -21.45 -13.88
C ILE A 212 1.79 -22.52 -14.93
N ARG A 213 0.83 -22.86 -15.81
CA ARG A 213 1.09 -23.78 -16.94
C ARG A 213 1.98 -23.09 -17.98
N ASN A 214 3.16 -23.64 -18.25
CA ASN A 214 3.96 -23.28 -19.43
C ASN A 214 3.40 -24.00 -20.67
N ILE A 215 2.61 -23.31 -21.49
CA ILE A 215 2.17 -23.86 -22.78
C ILE A 215 3.35 -23.78 -23.76
N LYS A 216 3.91 -24.93 -24.15
CA LYS A 216 4.89 -25.00 -25.24
C LYS A 216 4.15 -24.85 -26.58
N ILE A 217 4.21 -23.67 -27.19
CA ILE A 217 3.68 -23.45 -28.53
C ILE A 217 4.64 -24.13 -29.53
N ARG A 218 4.17 -25.17 -30.22
CA ARG A 218 4.86 -25.71 -31.40
C ARG A 218 4.49 -24.85 -32.61
N LEU A 219 5.43 -24.01 -33.05
CA LEU A 219 5.33 -23.33 -34.34
C LEU A 219 5.75 -24.34 -35.43
N LEU A 220 4.80 -24.81 -36.23
CA LEU A 220 5.09 -25.57 -37.45
C LEU A 220 5.46 -24.56 -38.56
N PRO A 221 6.57 -24.77 -39.31
CA PRO A 221 6.85 -23.96 -40.48
C PRO A 221 5.75 -24.12 -41.53
N ARG A 222 5.38 -23.03 -42.20
CA ARG A 222 4.45 -23.09 -43.33
C ARG A 222 5.08 -23.97 -44.42
N ALA A 223 4.39 -25.03 -44.82
CA ALA A 223 4.76 -25.81 -45.99
C ALA A 223 4.64 -24.90 -47.23
N SER A 224 5.77 -24.67 -47.90
CA SER A 224 5.89 -24.03 -49.21
C SER A 224 5.60 -25.02 -50.32
#